data_AF-A0A815F509-F1
#
_entry.id   AF-A0A815F509-F1
#
_cell.length_a   1.000
_cell.length_b   1.000
_cell.length_c   1.000
_cell.angle_alpha   90.00
_cell.angle_beta   90.00
_cell.angle_gamma   90.00
#
_symmetry.space_group_name_H-M   'P 1'
#
loop_
_entity.id
_entity.type
_entity.pdbx_description
1 polymer ?
#
loop_
_entity_poly.entity_id
_entity_poly.type
_entity_poly.pdbx_seq_one_letter_code
_entity_poly.pdbx_strand_id
1 'polypeptide(L)'
;MSLPAVVTFWLYLIFLIPSIIFCIFCLYYFLTDSRFRKALYNHVFVIILFFTLFYELTDIIWFIYYSHTGIVLSSTPMFCLIWIYVDYSGYVTILLLMSWAAIERHILIFHQNCMATLVKRFLFHYLPLIVFSIYPFIFYFVVFFVMPCDVPFNYKKQRCGHGFCLFNNTLVGTWDAIADYIVPVFITIILSIALIIRVWYIKYRNGQRFQWKRYKKMTVQLISISFLYFVLYLPFLILNTAYTAGLSTDIGFDFFGTSADLSYLIVLFIPFMCTISSPELRRKFQKITRTCRRSRRIVAPAPLPVYHLRRDRVVKRTSSIH
;
A
#
# COMPACT_ATOMS: atom_id res chain seq x y z
N MET A 1 -5.22 -18.87 19.13
CA MET A 1 -5.08 -19.71 17.93
C MET A 1 -4.41 -18.90 16.82
N SER A 2 -3.18 -19.23 16.44
CA SER A 2 -2.52 -18.63 15.26
C SER A 2 -3.17 -19.12 13.96
N LEU A 3 -3.14 -18.31 12.91
CA LEU A 3 -3.53 -18.77 11.57
C LEU A 3 -2.70 -20.00 11.17
N PRO A 4 -3.31 -21.08 10.65
CA PRO A 4 -2.56 -22.22 10.15
C PRO A 4 -1.61 -21.79 9.02
N ALA A 5 -0.37 -22.29 9.04
CA ALA A 5 0.68 -21.87 8.10
C ALA A 5 0.25 -22.01 6.62
N VAL A 6 -0.51 -23.06 6.29
CA VAL A 6 -1.08 -23.27 4.95
C VAL A 6 -2.05 -22.15 4.54
N VAL A 7 -2.88 -21.69 5.48
CA VAL A 7 -3.83 -20.59 5.21
C VAL A 7 -3.06 -19.30 5.00
N THR A 8 -2.07 -19.00 5.85
CA THR A 8 -1.19 -17.84 5.71
C THR A 8 -0.47 -17.84 4.37
N PHE A 9 0.12 -18.97 3.97
CA PHE A 9 0.78 -19.11 2.68
C PHE A 9 -0.12 -18.75 1.50
N TRP A 10 -1.30 -19.37 1.41
CA TRP A 10 -2.21 -19.13 0.29
C TRP A 10 -2.78 -17.71 0.30
N LEU A 11 -3.13 -17.20 1.48
CA LEU A 11 -3.65 -15.85 1.65
C LEU A 11 -2.68 -14.82 1.07
N TYR A 12 -1.41 -14.88 1.48
CA TYR A 12 -0.40 -13.94 1.03
C TYR A 12 -0.04 -14.12 -0.44
N LEU A 13 0.09 -15.37 -0.92
CA LEU A 13 0.43 -15.63 -2.32
C LEU A 13 -0.63 -15.08 -3.28
N ILE A 14 -1.92 -15.26 -2.96
CA ILE A 14 -3.05 -14.79 -3.76
C ILE A 14 -3.06 -13.26 -3.86
N PHE A 15 -2.68 -12.54 -2.79
CA PHE A 15 -2.63 -11.08 -2.80
C PHE A 15 -1.32 -10.51 -3.34
N LEU A 16 -0.18 -11.19 -3.13
CA LEU A 16 1.14 -10.73 -3.55
C LEU A 16 1.25 -10.58 -5.07
N ILE A 17 0.86 -11.62 -5.83
CA ILE A 17 0.97 -11.63 -7.30
C ILE A 17 0.23 -10.42 -7.92
N PRO A 18 -1.08 -10.22 -7.65
CA PRO A 18 -1.78 -9.06 -8.18
C PRO A 18 -1.25 -7.74 -7.60
N SER A 19 -0.81 -7.71 -6.34
CA SER A 19 -0.25 -6.49 -5.73
C SER A 19 0.96 -5.98 -6.50
N ILE A 20 1.95 -6.85 -6.77
CA ILE A 20 3.15 -6.51 -7.54
C ILE A 20 2.77 -5.96 -8.92
N ILE A 21 1.81 -6.61 -9.61
CA ILE A 21 1.33 -6.17 -10.93
C ILE A 21 0.73 -4.76 -10.84
N PHE A 22 -0.15 -4.50 -9.86
CA PHE A 22 -0.74 -3.17 -9.67
C PHE A 22 0.29 -2.13 -9.24
N CYS A 23 1.29 -2.52 -8.45
CA CYS A 23 2.34 -1.64 -7.97
C CYS A 23 3.22 -1.16 -9.13
N ILE A 24 3.74 -2.10 -9.94
CA ILE A 24 4.51 -1.80 -11.15
C ILE A 24 3.69 -0.94 -12.13
N PHE A 25 2.42 -1.30 -12.34
CA PHE A 25 1.51 -0.53 -13.18
C PHE A 25 1.36 0.92 -12.71
N CYS A 26 1.12 1.12 -11.41
CA CYS A 26 0.97 2.44 -10.82
C CYS A 26 2.26 3.26 -10.90
N LEU A 27 3.40 2.68 -10.52
CA LEU A 27 4.72 3.31 -10.62
C LEU A 27 5.04 3.72 -12.05
N TYR A 28 4.86 2.81 -13.02
CA TYR A 28 5.07 3.11 -14.44
C TYR A 28 4.29 4.34 -14.88
N TYR A 29 3.00 4.42 -14.56
CA TYR A 29 2.19 5.56 -14.97
C TYR A 29 2.50 6.85 -14.22
N PHE A 30 2.79 6.78 -12.93
CA PHE A 30 3.18 7.96 -12.15
C PHE A 30 4.52 8.56 -12.62
N LEU A 31 5.48 7.71 -13.00
CA LEU A 31 6.80 8.14 -13.47
C LEU A 31 6.78 8.61 -14.93
N THR A 32 6.02 7.93 -15.79
CA THR A 32 6.04 8.20 -17.25
C THR A 32 5.13 9.38 -17.65
N ASP A 33 3.93 9.52 -17.08
CA ASP A 33 3.01 10.62 -17.44
C ASP A 33 3.44 11.92 -16.75
N SER A 34 3.87 12.91 -17.54
CA SER A 34 4.34 14.20 -17.03
C SER A 34 3.32 14.93 -16.17
N ARG A 35 2.01 14.70 -16.38
CA ARG A 35 0.94 15.32 -15.57
C ARG A 35 0.92 14.77 -14.15
N PHE A 36 1.17 13.47 -13.99
CA PHE A 36 1.24 12.87 -12.68
C PHE A 36 2.50 13.27 -11.94
N ARG A 37 3.65 13.25 -12.64
CA ARG A 37 4.95 13.65 -12.09
C ARG A 37 5.02 15.12 -11.67
N LYS A 38 4.25 16.01 -12.27
CA LYS A 38 4.21 17.44 -11.87
C LYS A 38 3.30 17.71 -10.67
N ALA A 39 2.46 16.75 -10.28
CA ALA A 39 1.51 16.91 -9.20
C ALA A 39 2.15 16.48 -7.87
N LEU A 40 2.43 17.47 -7.00
CA LEU A 40 3.15 17.28 -5.72
C LEU A 40 2.59 16.14 -4.86
N TYR A 41 1.27 16.08 -4.73
CA TYR A 41 0.57 15.05 -3.95
C TYR A 41 0.81 13.62 -4.44
N ASN A 42 1.26 13.41 -5.69
CA ASN A 42 1.61 12.09 -6.19
C ASN A 42 3.01 11.64 -5.73
N HIS A 43 3.90 12.58 -5.38
CA HIS A 43 5.29 12.24 -5.04
C HIS A 43 5.35 11.31 -3.83
N VAL A 44 4.55 11.59 -2.78
CA VAL A 44 4.49 10.72 -1.61
C VAL A 44 4.03 9.31 -1.97
N PHE A 45 3.01 9.17 -2.83
CA PHE A 45 2.56 7.86 -3.29
C PHE A 45 3.57 7.14 -4.17
N VAL A 46 4.36 7.85 -4.97
CA VAL A 46 5.45 7.22 -5.74
C VAL A 46 6.48 6.60 -4.79
N ILE A 47 6.88 7.33 -3.74
CA ILE A 47 7.83 6.84 -2.74
C ILE A 47 7.22 5.67 -1.95
N ILE A 48 5.97 5.79 -1.49
CA ILE A 48 5.26 4.71 -0.80
C ILE A 48 5.20 3.46 -1.68
N LEU A 49 4.77 3.59 -2.95
CA LEU A 49 4.70 2.45 -3.87
C LEU A 49 6.07 1.83 -4.15
N PHE A 50 7.13 2.64 -4.19
CA PHE A 50 8.50 2.12 -4.32
C PHE A 50 8.89 1.27 -3.12
N PHE A 51 8.68 1.77 -1.89
CA PHE A 51 8.94 0.98 -0.67
C PHE A 51 8.02 -0.24 -0.58
N THR A 52 6.74 -0.11 -0.93
CA THR A 52 5.81 -1.25 -1.02
C THR A 52 6.32 -2.32 -1.98
N LEU A 53 6.78 -1.96 -3.18
CA LEU A 53 7.34 -2.93 -4.13
C LEU A 53 8.61 -3.59 -3.58
N PHE A 54 9.51 -2.80 -2.98
CA PHE A 54 10.72 -3.32 -2.34
C PHE A 54 10.36 -4.34 -1.25
N TYR A 55 9.39 -4.00 -0.41
CA TYR A 55 8.90 -4.83 0.69
C TYR A 55 8.26 -6.13 0.19
N GLU A 56 7.43 -6.04 -0.86
CA GLU A 56 6.80 -7.18 -1.51
C GLU A 56 7.82 -8.15 -2.12
N LEU A 57 8.90 -7.63 -2.71
CA LEU A 57 9.95 -8.42 -3.36
C LEU A 57 10.99 -8.97 -2.39
N THR A 58 10.98 -8.54 -1.13
CA THR A 58 11.92 -8.97 -0.10
C THR A 58 11.17 -9.67 1.03
N ASP A 59 10.73 -8.91 2.04
CA ASP A 59 10.12 -9.42 3.27
C ASP A 59 8.95 -10.37 3.00
N ILE A 60 7.99 -9.99 2.16
CA ILE A 60 6.80 -10.82 1.93
C ILE A 60 7.16 -12.15 1.27
N ILE A 61 8.12 -12.17 0.33
CA ILE A 61 8.58 -13.43 -0.29
C ILE A 61 9.25 -14.33 0.75
N TRP A 62 10.10 -13.78 1.61
CA TRP A 62 10.75 -14.53 2.70
C TRP A 62 9.73 -15.06 3.71
N PHE A 63 8.72 -14.26 4.03
CA PHE A 63 7.62 -14.65 4.91
C PHE A 63 6.74 -15.76 4.33
N ILE A 64 6.40 -15.70 3.03
CA ILE A 64 5.66 -16.77 2.33
C ILE A 64 6.50 -18.05 2.32
N TYR A 65 7.80 -17.97 2.04
CA TYR A 65 8.69 -19.13 2.07
C TYR A 65 8.70 -19.80 3.45
N TYR A 66 8.82 -18.99 4.51
CA TYR A 66 8.75 -19.49 5.89
C TYR A 66 7.39 -20.12 6.20
N SER A 67 6.29 -19.49 5.77
CA SER A 67 4.93 -20.03 5.97
C SER A 67 4.72 -21.39 5.27
N HIS A 68 5.41 -21.62 4.15
CA HIS A 68 5.35 -22.90 3.44
C HIS A 68 6.21 -23.99 4.09
N THR A 69 7.43 -23.65 4.53
CA THR A 69 8.44 -24.63 4.92
C THR A 69 8.63 -24.79 6.42
N GLY A 70 8.17 -23.81 7.22
CA GLY A 70 8.42 -23.73 8.66
C GLY A 70 9.87 -23.37 9.02
N ILE A 71 10.71 -23.05 8.03
CA ILE A 71 12.11 -22.67 8.22
C ILE A 71 12.43 -21.40 7.44
N VAL A 72 13.40 -20.64 7.92
CA VAL A 72 13.86 -19.43 7.23
C VAL A 72 14.62 -19.77 5.94
N LEU A 73 14.62 -18.86 4.97
CA LEU A 73 15.25 -19.08 3.66
C LEU A 73 16.75 -19.42 3.75
N SER A 74 17.48 -18.77 4.66
CA SER A 74 18.87 -19.08 4.96
C SER A 74 19.08 -19.11 6.47
N SER A 75 19.59 -20.22 6.98
CA SER A 75 19.87 -20.42 8.41
C SER A 75 21.21 -19.80 8.81
N THR A 76 21.43 -18.54 8.45
CA THR A 76 22.64 -17.78 8.81
C THR A 76 22.25 -16.56 9.66
N PRO A 77 23.07 -16.18 10.65
CA PRO A 77 22.83 -14.98 11.47
C PRO A 77 22.68 -13.72 10.63
N MET A 78 23.51 -13.57 9.59
CA MET A 78 23.48 -12.38 8.73
C MET A 78 22.16 -12.26 7.96
N PHE A 79 21.62 -13.37 7.44
CA PHE A 79 20.32 -13.34 6.78
C PHE A 79 19.20 -12.92 7.74
N CYS A 80 19.21 -13.44 8.98
CA CYS A 80 18.23 -13.06 10.00
C CYS A 80 18.28 -11.57 10.35
N LEU A 81 19.48 -11.01 10.52
CA LEU A 81 19.66 -9.58 10.78
C LEU A 81 19.17 -8.73 9.61
N ILE A 82 19.53 -9.10 8.37
CA ILE A 82 19.04 -8.41 7.16
C ILE A 82 17.52 -8.49 7.08
N TRP A 83 16.93 -9.65 7.35
CA TRP A 83 15.49 -9.83 7.27
C TRP A 83 14.77 -8.94 8.28
N ILE A 84 15.13 -9.00 9.56
CA ILE A 84 14.53 -8.15 10.59
C ILE A 84 14.72 -6.67 10.26
N TYR A 85 15.92 -6.29 9.83
CA TYR A 85 16.21 -4.91 9.44
C TYR A 85 15.29 -4.42 8.31
N VAL A 86 15.14 -5.19 7.24
CA VAL A 86 14.27 -4.87 6.09
C VAL A 86 12.80 -4.81 6.50
N ASP A 87 12.33 -5.76 7.31
CA ASP A 87 10.97 -5.82 7.84
C ASP A 87 10.63 -4.53 8.62
N TYR A 88 11.39 -4.24 9.68
CA TYR A 88 11.11 -3.09 10.53
C TYR A 88 11.30 -1.75 9.80
N SER A 89 12.45 -1.56 9.12
CA SER A 89 12.72 -0.29 8.42
C SER A 89 11.74 -0.03 7.28
N GLY A 90 11.43 -1.05 6.47
CA GLY A 90 10.52 -0.93 5.34
C GLY A 90 9.09 -0.65 5.78
N TYR A 91 8.59 -1.40 6.77
CA TYR A 91 7.23 -1.25 7.28
C TYR A 91 7.03 0.13 7.92
N VAL A 92 7.94 0.54 8.81
CA VAL A 92 7.86 1.84 9.48
C VAL A 92 8.02 3.00 8.50
N THR A 93 8.87 2.87 7.48
CA THR A 93 8.98 3.89 6.42
C THR A 93 7.64 4.09 5.70
N ILE A 94 6.96 3.00 5.33
CA ILE A 94 5.63 3.07 4.69
C ILE A 94 4.63 3.75 5.64
N LEU A 95 4.63 3.39 6.92
CA LEU A 95 3.72 3.96 7.92
C LEU A 95 3.96 5.46 8.16
N LEU A 96 5.21 5.88 8.33
CA LEU A 96 5.58 7.30 8.52
C LEU A 96 5.24 8.13 7.28
N LEU A 97 5.53 7.62 6.08
CA LEU A 97 5.15 8.29 4.83
C LEU A 97 3.63 8.38 4.67
N MET A 98 2.87 7.40 5.14
CA MET A 98 1.41 7.45 5.15
C MET A 98 0.87 8.51 6.12
N SER A 99 1.44 8.60 7.32
CA SER A 99 1.14 9.68 8.28
C SER A 99 1.46 11.05 7.68
N TRP A 100 2.63 11.19 7.05
CA TRP A 100 2.99 12.40 6.34
C TRP A 100 2.05 12.73 5.19
N ALA A 101 1.63 11.75 4.39
CA ALA A 101 0.66 11.95 3.32
C ALA A 101 -0.66 12.52 3.85
N ALA A 102 -1.05 12.17 5.07
CA ALA A 102 -2.23 12.75 5.73
C ALA A 102 -1.99 14.23 6.10
N ILE A 103 -0.85 14.56 6.70
CA ILE A 103 -0.46 15.95 7.03
C ILE A 103 -0.38 16.81 5.76
N GLU A 104 0.39 16.36 4.76
CA GLU A 104 0.62 17.06 3.50
C GLU A 104 -0.71 17.39 2.80
N ARG A 105 -1.68 16.48 2.83
CA ARG A 105 -3.01 16.70 2.24
C ARG A 105 -3.78 17.82 2.92
N HIS A 106 -3.69 17.95 4.25
CA HIS A 106 -4.27 19.11 4.94
C HIS A 106 -3.60 20.41 4.53
N ILE A 107 -2.26 20.41 4.45
CA ILE A 107 -1.49 21.59 4.03
C ILE A 107 -1.88 22.00 2.60
N LEU A 108 -1.92 21.05 1.67
CA LEU A 108 -2.25 21.32 0.26
C LEU A 108 -3.69 21.82 0.05
N ILE A 109 -4.66 21.35 0.84
CA ILE A 109 -6.06 21.72 0.69
C ILE A 109 -6.35 23.07 1.36
N PHE A 110 -5.86 23.27 2.58
CA PHE A 110 -6.25 24.42 3.41
C PHE A 110 -5.21 25.54 3.43
N HIS A 111 -3.95 25.24 3.09
CA HIS A 111 -2.82 26.16 3.24
C HIS A 111 -1.97 26.24 1.97
N GLN A 112 -2.59 26.50 0.82
CA GLN A 112 -1.90 26.58 -0.49
C GLN A 112 -0.73 27.57 -0.48
N ASN A 113 -0.82 28.65 0.29
CA ASN A 113 0.25 29.64 0.45
C ASN A 113 1.55 29.07 1.07
N CYS A 114 1.46 27.96 1.81
CA CYS A 114 2.63 27.26 2.33
C CYS A 114 3.43 26.54 1.23
N MET A 115 2.88 26.39 0.03
CA MET A 115 3.54 25.71 -1.10
C MET A 115 3.83 26.64 -2.28
N ALA A 116 3.66 27.96 -2.09
CA ALA A 116 3.76 28.96 -3.14
C ALA A 116 5.20 29.14 -3.65
N THR A 117 6.19 29.18 -2.75
CA THR A 117 7.60 29.41 -3.09
C THR A 117 8.41 28.11 -3.10
N LEU A 118 9.51 28.07 -3.85
CA LEU A 118 10.40 26.90 -3.90
C LEU A 118 10.97 26.51 -2.53
N VAL A 119 11.39 27.48 -1.71
CA VAL A 119 11.94 27.22 -0.36
C VAL A 119 10.89 26.59 0.54
N LYS A 120 9.69 27.18 0.61
CA LYS A 120 8.60 26.60 1.41
C LYS A 120 8.19 25.22 0.88
N ARG A 121 8.18 25.01 -0.44
CA ARG A 121 7.93 23.69 -1.02
C ARG A 121 9.01 22.69 -0.61
N PHE A 122 10.29 23.07 -0.62
CA PHE A 122 11.34 22.19 -0.11
C PHE A 122 11.10 21.81 1.35
N LEU A 123 10.84 22.79 2.20
CA LEU A 123 10.64 22.61 3.64
C LEU A 123 9.39 21.78 3.99
N PHE A 124 8.25 22.06 3.34
CA PHE A 124 6.96 21.44 3.67
C PHE A 124 6.60 20.25 2.79
N HIS A 125 7.43 19.87 1.81
CA HIS A 125 7.15 18.73 0.93
C HIS A 125 8.31 17.76 0.86
N TYR A 126 9.47 18.24 0.40
CA TYR A 126 10.60 17.37 0.07
C TYR A 126 11.42 16.96 1.30
N LEU A 127 11.65 17.89 2.23
CA LEU A 127 12.43 17.60 3.45
C LEU A 127 11.77 16.48 4.29
N PRO A 128 10.47 16.52 4.60
CA PRO A 128 9.84 15.48 5.41
C PRO A 128 9.82 14.12 4.69
N LEU A 129 9.65 14.13 3.36
CA LEU A 129 9.77 12.92 2.54
C LEU A 129 11.15 12.27 2.67
N ILE A 130 12.22 13.06 2.61
CA ILE A 130 13.60 12.57 2.76
C ILE A 130 13.81 12.06 4.19
N VAL A 131 13.43 12.85 5.20
CA VAL A 131 13.59 12.49 6.60
C VAL A 131 12.86 11.19 6.92
N PHE A 132 11.57 11.06 6.61
CA PHE A 132 10.80 9.85 6.90
C PHE A 132 11.22 8.63 6.05
N SER A 133 11.90 8.83 4.93
CA SER A 133 12.45 7.73 4.13
C SER A 133 13.80 7.23 4.64
N ILE A 134 14.60 8.09 5.28
CA ILE A 134 15.96 7.75 5.72
C ILE A 134 16.00 7.37 7.20
N TYR A 135 15.22 8.05 8.03
CA TYR A 135 15.22 7.88 9.48
C TYR A 135 15.04 6.42 9.94
N PRO A 136 14.04 5.65 9.45
CA PRO A 136 13.84 4.27 9.93
C PRO A 136 15.04 3.37 9.60
N PHE A 137 15.64 3.55 8.42
CA PHE A 137 16.82 2.78 8.02
C PHE A 137 18.02 3.08 8.94
N ILE A 138 18.28 4.35 9.27
CA ILE A 138 19.35 4.68 10.21
C ILE A 138 19.06 4.11 11.60
N PHE A 139 17.83 4.30 12.10
CA PHE A 139 17.42 3.85 13.43
C PHE A 139 17.58 2.34 13.59
N TYR A 140 16.95 1.55 12.71
CA TYR A 140 17.03 0.09 12.80
C TYR A 140 18.41 -0.48 12.45
N PHE A 141 19.21 0.24 11.66
CA PHE A 141 20.60 -0.16 11.44
C PHE A 141 21.38 -0.11 12.76
N VAL A 142 21.24 0.98 13.51
CA VAL A 142 21.88 1.12 14.83
C VAL A 142 21.34 0.05 15.80
N VAL A 143 20.04 -0.16 15.85
CA VAL A 143 19.42 -1.13 16.77
C VAL A 143 19.87 -2.55 16.51
N PHE A 144 19.94 -2.99 15.24
CA PHE A 144 20.24 -4.40 14.94
C PHE A 144 21.71 -4.72 14.69
N PHE A 145 22.52 -3.76 14.22
CA PHE A 145 23.93 -4.01 13.88
C PHE A 145 24.91 -3.41 14.88
N VAL A 146 24.54 -2.35 15.60
CA VAL A 146 25.46 -1.65 16.52
C VAL A 146 25.19 -2.03 17.97
N MET A 147 23.93 -2.27 18.34
CA MET A 147 23.57 -2.71 19.69
C MET A 147 23.55 -4.25 19.75
N PRO A 148 24.56 -4.90 20.32
CA PRO A 148 24.64 -6.36 20.35
C PRO A 148 23.53 -6.95 21.21
N CYS A 149 23.05 -8.11 20.77
CA CYS A 149 22.05 -8.88 21.49
C CYS A 149 22.51 -10.31 21.68
N ASP A 150 22.52 -10.78 22.93
CA ASP A 150 22.96 -12.13 23.28
C ASP A 150 21.87 -13.19 23.08
N VAL A 151 20.77 -12.86 22.39
CA VAL A 151 19.66 -13.78 22.12
C VAL A 151 19.99 -14.64 20.89
N PRO A 152 20.10 -15.98 21.03
CA PRO A 152 20.42 -16.86 19.92
C PRO A 152 19.30 -16.85 18.87
N PHE A 153 19.67 -16.92 17.60
CA PHE A 153 18.72 -17.02 16.49
C PHE A 153 17.99 -18.38 16.52
N ASN A 154 16.66 -18.34 16.36
CA ASN A 154 15.84 -19.52 16.19
C ASN A 154 15.29 -19.58 14.76
N TYR A 155 15.97 -20.35 13.91
CA TYR A 155 15.64 -20.51 12.48
C TYR A 155 14.30 -21.22 12.20
N LYS A 156 13.61 -21.71 13.24
CA LYS A 156 12.26 -22.29 13.16
C LYS A 156 11.16 -21.31 13.55
N LYS A 157 11.53 -20.06 13.87
CA LYS A 157 10.59 -18.97 14.17
C LYS A 157 10.64 -17.92 13.07
N GLN A 158 9.51 -17.25 12.84
CA GLN A 158 9.40 -16.10 11.95
C GLN A 158 10.44 -15.04 12.34
N ARG A 159 11.10 -14.45 11.34
CA ARG A 159 12.17 -13.47 11.56
C ARG A 159 13.25 -13.98 12.51
N CYS A 160 13.51 -15.28 12.44
CA CYS A 160 14.46 -16.01 13.29
C CYS A 160 14.23 -15.85 14.81
N GLY A 161 13.04 -15.43 15.24
CA GLY A 161 12.71 -15.21 16.65
C GLY A 161 13.54 -14.12 17.35
N HIS A 162 14.24 -13.25 16.62
CA HIS A 162 15.19 -12.28 17.21
C HIS A 162 14.59 -10.88 17.42
N GLY A 163 13.30 -10.68 17.09
CA GLY A 163 12.57 -9.42 17.37
C GLY A 163 12.50 -9.05 18.86
N PHE A 164 12.75 -10.00 19.78
CA PHE A 164 12.81 -9.72 21.22
C PHE A 164 13.95 -8.77 21.63
N CYS A 165 14.96 -8.61 20.79
CA CYS A 165 16.09 -7.74 21.13
C CYS A 165 15.66 -6.29 21.36
N LEU A 166 14.77 -5.79 20.51
CA LEU A 166 14.25 -4.43 20.57
C LEU A 166 13.54 -4.14 21.90
N PHE A 167 12.93 -5.17 22.51
CA PHE A 167 12.22 -5.06 23.78
C PHE A 167 13.10 -5.23 25.02
N ASN A 168 14.35 -5.70 24.87
CA ASN A 168 15.26 -5.85 26.01
C ASN A 168 15.76 -4.48 26.51
N ASN A 169 15.86 -3.49 25.62
CA ASN A 169 16.13 -2.12 26.01
C ASN A 169 14.81 -1.33 26.08
N THR A 170 14.34 -1.04 27.30
CA THR A 170 13.07 -0.36 27.53
C THR A 170 12.98 0.98 26.81
N LEU A 171 14.09 1.74 26.71
CA LEU A 171 14.09 3.03 26.02
C LEU A 171 13.86 2.86 24.51
N VAL A 172 14.61 1.95 23.88
CA VAL A 172 14.49 1.67 22.43
C VAL A 172 13.12 1.09 22.10
N GLY A 173 12.66 0.09 22.87
CA GLY A 173 11.35 -0.52 22.66
C GLY A 173 10.19 0.45 22.89
N THR A 174 10.28 1.35 23.87
CA THR A 174 9.27 2.38 24.10
C THR A 174 9.28 3.42 22.99
N TRP A 175 10.46 3.84 22.53
CA TRP A 175 10.59 4.77 21.42
C TRP A 175 10.00 4.20 20.13
N ASP A 176 10.38 2.98 19.77
CA ASP A 176 9.84 2.24 18.62
C ASP A 176 8.30 2.15 18.69
N ALA A 177 7.77 1.65 19.80
CA ALA A 177 6.33 1.52 19.98
C ALA A 177 5.59 2.87 19.85
N ILE A 178 6.11 3.94 20.47
CA ILE A 178 5.44 5.23 20.51
C ILE A 178 5.67 6.03 19.22
N ALA A 179 6.92 6.32 18.89
CA ALA A 179 7.30 7.24 17.82
C ALA A 179 7.12 6.62 16.43
N ASP A 180 7.42 5.33 16.28
CA ASP A 180 7.43 4.67 14.97
C ASP A 180 6.08 4.03 14.63
N TYR A 181 5.28 3.66 15.64
CA TYR A 181 3.99 3.00 15.44
C TYR A 181 2.77 3.78 15.95
N ILE A 182 2.67 4.07 17.25
CA ILE A 182 1.46 4.69 17.84
C ILE A 182 1.23 6.08 17.24
N VAL A 183 2.19 6.99 17.36
CA VAL A 183 2.05 8.39 16.94
C VAL A 183 1.68 8.50 15.45
N PRO A 184 2.34 7.82 14.50
CA PRO A 184 2.00 7.91 13.08
C PRO A 184 0.59 7.39 12.77
N VAL A 185 0.15 6.31 13.42
CA VAL A 185 -1.21 5.77 13.25
C VAL A 185 -2.26 6.76 13.76
N PHE A 186 -2.07 7.31 14.96
CA PHE A 186 -3.00 8.29 15.53
C PHE A 186 -3.06 9.56 14.69
N ILE A 187 -1.92 10.09 14.24
CA ILE A 187 -1.88 11.24 13.32
C ILE A 187 -2.69 10.93 12.06
N THR A 188 -2.46 9.76 11.45
CA THR A 188 -3.19 9.34 10.23
C THR A 188 -4.70 9.31 10.46
N ILE A 189 -5.15 8.70 11.56
CA ILE A 189 -6.58 8.58 11.89
C ILE A 189 -7.20 9.95 12.17
N ILE A 190 -6.61 10.74 13.07
CA ILE A 190 -7.12 12.05 13.47
C ILE A 190 -7.21 12.98 12.26
N LEU A 191 -6.15 13.04 11.45
CA LEU A 191 -6.13 13.88 10.27
C LEU A 191 -7.10 13.37 9.21
N SER A 192 -7.24 12.06 8.99
CA SER A 192 -8.23 11.55 8.04
C SER A 192 -9.67 11.88 8.46
N ILE A 193 -10.00 11.78 9.75
CA ILE A 193 -11.32 12.19 10.28
C ILE A 193 -11.50 13.71 10.12
N ALA A 194 -10.52 14.51 10.53
CA ALA A 194 -10.57 15.96 10.38
C ALA A 194 -10.74 16.39 8.92
N LEU A 195 -10.11 15.67 7.99
CA LEU A 195 -10.23 15.92 6.55
C LEU A 195 -11.66 15.67 6.09
N ILE A 196 -12.29 14.56 6.50
CA ILE A 196 -13.68 14.24 6.17
C ILE A 196 -14.62 15.33 6.67
N ILE A 197 -14.51 15.70 7.95
CA ILE A 197 -15.37 16.69 8.60
C ILE A 197 -15.27 18.03 7.87
N ARG A 198 -14.05 18.52 7.61
CA ARG A 198 -13.84 19.80 6.92
C ARG A 198 -14.34 19.77 5.47
N VAL A 199 -14.07 18.68 4.75
CA VAL A 199 -14.53 18.49 3.37
C VAL A 199 -16.05 18.47 3.30
N TRP A 200 -16.72 17.86 4.28
CA TRP A 200 -18.18 17.87 4.41
C TRP A 200 -18.72 19.26 4.74
N TYR A 201 -18.12 19.95 5.71
CA TYR A 201 -18.50 21.31 6.10
C TYR A 201 -18.39 22.31 4.94
N ILE A 202 -17.29 22.29 4.19
CA ILE A 202 -17.09 23.17 3.03
C ILE A 202 -18.15 22.88 1.95
N LYS A 203 -18.46 21.60 1.72
CA LYS A 203 -19.49 21.21 0.75
C LYS A 203 -20.86 21.76 1.14
N TYR A 204 -21.22 21.68 2.42
CA TYR A 204 -22.49 22.19 2.92
C TYR A 204 -22.58 23.71 2.83
N ARG A 205 -21.54 24.42 3.29
CA ARG A 205 -21.55 25.88 3.37
C ARG A 205 -21.50 26.58 2.01
N ASN A 206 -20.69 26.09 1.08
CA ASN A 206 -20.35 26.89 -0.09
C ASN A 206 -21.22 26.67 -1.32
N GLY A 207 -22.12 25.65 -1.35
CA GLY A 207 -23.17 25.47 -2.37
C GLY A 207 -22.77 25.49 -3.86
N GLN A 208 -21.50 25.73 -4.21
CA GLN A 208 -21.03 26.12 -5.54
C GLN A 208 -19.87 25.26 -6.06
N ARG A 209 -19.56 25.47 -7.34
CA ARG A 209 -18.57 24.81 -8.24
C ARG A 209 -17.10 24.88 -7.77
N PHE A 210 -16.83 24.73 -6.48
CA PHE A 210 -15.48 24.42 -5.99
C PHE A 210 -14.95 23.19 -6.76
N GLN A 211 -13.63 23.06 -6.97
CA GLN A 211 -13.00 21.95 -7.72
C GLN A 211 -13.10 20.59 -6.99
N TRP A 212 -14.29 20.26 -6.49
CA TRP A 212 -14.69 19.10 -5.73
C TRP A 212 -14.27 17.80 -6.40
N LYS A 213 -14.36 17.71 -7.73
CA LYS A 213 -13.97 16.51 -8.46
C LYS A 213 -12.49 16.17 -8.23
N ARG A 214 -11.61 17.17 -8.15
CA ARG A 214 -10.17 16.98 -7.92
C ARG A 214 -9.86 16.65 -6.47
N TYR A 215 -10.45 17.36 -5.52
CA TYR A 215 -10.22 17.12 -4.09
C TYR A 215 -10.83 15.81 -3.60
N LYS A 216 -12.05 15.47 -4.02
CA LYS A 216 -12.73 14.21 -3.69
C LYS A 216 -11.86 13.01 -4.04
N LYS A 217 -11.20 13.03 -5.19
CA LYS A 217 -10.31 11.94 -5.63
C LYS A 217 -9.19 11.68 -4.62
N MET A 218 -8.47 12.73 -4.21
CA MET A 218 -7.34 12.60 -3.30
C MET A 218 -7.80 12.19 -1.90
N THR A 219 -8.90 12.79 -1.43
CA THR A 219 -9.48 12.49 -0.13
C THR A 219 -9.94 11.04 -0.03
N VAL A 220 -10.63 10.52 -1.05
CA VAL A 220 -11.07 9.11 -1.08
C VAL A 220 -9.88 8.15 -0.96
N GLN A 221 -8.78 8.43 -1.66
CA GLN A 221 -7.58 7.58 -1.55
C GLN A 221 -7.02 7.53 -0.13
N LEU A 222 -6.97 8.67 0.59
CA LEU A 222 -6.44 8.68 1.96
C LEU A 222 -7.33 7.86 2.88
N ILE A 223 -8.63 8.08 2.75
CA ILE A 223 -9.63 7.49 3.63
C ILE A 223 -9.66 5.98 3.42
N SER A 224 -9.60 5.51 2.18
CA SER A 224 -9.53 4.08 1.88
C SER A 224 -8.30 3.43 2.51
N ILE A 225 -7.14 4.07 2.44
CA ILE A 225 -5.92 3.54 3.07
C ILE A 225 -5.97 3.67 4.60
N SER A 226 -6.47 4.77 5.14
CA SER A 226 -6.60 4.95 6.60
C SER A 226 -7.58 3.95 7.21
N PHE A 227 -8.68 3.65 6.52
CA PHE A 227 -9.62 2.61 6.90
C PHE A 227 -8.96 1.23 6.92
N LEU A 228 -8.10 0.94 5.94
CA LEU A 228 -7.33 -0.30 5.88
C LEU A 228 -6.40 -0.44 7.10
N TYR A 229 -5.67 0.62 7.48
CA TYR A 229 -4.86 0.65 8.70
C TYR A 229 -5.73 0.46 9.95
N PHE A 230 -6.87 1.14 10.02
CA PHE A 230 -7.78 1.01 11.17
C PHE A 230 -8.30 -0.43 11.34
N VAL A 231 -8.66 -1.11 10.25
CA VAL A 231 -9.21 -2.47 10.33
C VAL A 231 -8.11 -3.50 10.60
N LEU A 232 -6.97 -3.40 9.93
CA LEU A 232 -5.94 -4.45 9.97
C LEU A 232 -4.86 -4.21 11.03
N TYR A 233 -4.54 -2.95 11.36
CA TYR A 233 -3.46 -2.62 12.30
C TYR A 233 -3.94 -2.41 13.73
N LEU A 234 -5.16 -1.90 13.92
CA LEU A 234 -5.67 -1.55 15.24
C LEU A 234 -5.67 -2.73 16.24
N PRO A 235 -6.01 -3.98 15.86
CA PRO A 235 -5.97 -5.10 16.81
C PRO A 235 -4.56 -5.33 17.39
N PHE A 236 -3.54 -5.26 16.53
CA PHE A 236 -2.14 -5.36 16.93
C PHE A 236 -1.75 -4.22 17.86
N LEU A 237 -2.14 -2.98 17.52
CA LEU A 237 -1.82 -1.80 18.31
C LEU A 237 -2.45 -1.85 19.73
N ILE A 238 -3.70 -2.31 19.83
CA ILE A 238 -4.40 -2.45 21.12
C ILE A 238 -3.67 -3.45 22.03
N LEU A 239 -3.25 -4.60 21.50
CA LEU A 239 -2.51 -5.58 22.30
C LEU A 239 -1.12 -5.09 22.66
N ASN A 240 -0.40 -4.47 21.71
CA ASN A 240 0.94 -3.92 21.98
C ASN A 240 0.90 -2.84 23.08
N THR A 241 -0.12 -1.97 23.04
CA THR A 241 -0.34 -0.96 24.09
C THR A 241 -0.76 -1.60 25.43
N ALA A 242 -1.55 -2.68 25.42
CA ALA A 242 -1.89 -3.40 26.63
C ALA A 242 -0.67 -4.09 27.27
N TYR A 243 0.19 -4.74 26.47
CA TYR A 243 1.42 -5.37 26.97
C TYR A 243 2.41 -4.35 27.53
N THR A 244 2.58 -3.21 26.85
CA THR A 244 3.41 -2.10 27.38
C THR A 244 2.82 -1.48 28.65
N ALA A 245 1.50 -1.58 28.86
CA ALA A 245 0.83 -1.20 30.11
C ALA A 245 0.89 -2.27 31.21
N GLY A 246 1.57 -3.40 30.99
CA GLY A 246 1.77 -4.47 31.97
C GLY A 246 0.79 -5.64 31.88
N LEU A 247 0.01 -5.76 30.81
CA LEU A 247 -0.75 -6.98 30.55
C LEU A 247 0.21 -8.17 30.38
N SER A 248 -0.08 -9.31 31.02
CA SER A 248 0.73 -10.52 30.85
C SER A 248 0.74 -10.97 29.38
N THR A 249 1.92 -11.34 28.87
CA THR A 249 2.12 -11.83 27.51
C THR A 249 1.39 -13.14 27.22
N ASP A 250 0.98 -13.89 28.26
CA ASP A 250 0.22 -15.13 28.09
C ASP A 250 -1.21 -14.86 27.59
N ILE A 251 -1.74 -13.67 27.87
CA ILE A 251 -3.10 -13.28 27.51
C ILE A 251 -3.12 -12.79 26.06
N GLY A 252 -3.52 -13.67 25.15
CA GLY A 252 -3.73 -13.30 23.75
C GLY A 252 -2.48 -13.35 22.87
N PHE A 253 -1.42 -14.04 23.30
CA PHE A 253 -0.18 -14.24 22.52
C PHE A 253 -0.45 -14.69 21.08
N ASP A 254 -1.29 -15.71 20.89
CA ASP A 254 -1.64 -16.21 19.57
C ASP A 254 -2.38 -15.18 18.71
N PHE A 255 -3.24 -14.38 19.34
CA PHE A 255 -3.99 -13.34 18.66
C PHE A 255 -3.06 -12.18 18.29
N PHE A 256 -2.07 -11.87 19.12
CA PHE A 256 -1.02 -10.90 18.82
C PHE A 256 -0.24 -11.30 17.56
N GLY A 257 0.26 -12.53 17.49
CA GLY A 257 0.94 -13.03 16.29
C GLY A 257 0.04 -12.95 15.04
N THR A 258 -1.21 -13.40 15.16
CA THR A 258 -2.19 -13.33 14.06
C THR A 258 -2.47 -11.90 13.62
N SER A 259 -2.61 -10.96 14.55
CA SER A 259 -2.86 -9.55 14.25
C SER A 259 -1.65 -8.87 13.60
N ALA A 260 -0.44 -9.23 14.03
CA ALA A 260 0.80 -8.79 13.40
C ALA A 260 0.87 -9.30 11.95
N ASP A 261 0.54 -10.58 11.72
CA ASP A 261 0.49 -11.12 10.36
C ASP A 261 -0.60 -10.44 9.52
N LEU A 262 -1.80 -10.19 10.06
CA LEU A 262 -2.83 -9.48 9.30
C LEU A 262 -2.42 -8.04 8.92
N SER A 263 -1.52 -7.42 9.69
CA SER A 263 -1.02 -6.08 9.40
C SER A 263 -0.21 -5.99 8.10
N TYR A 264 0.49 -7.04 7.69
CA TYR A 264 1.26 -7.03 6.43
C TYR A 264 0.35 -7.03 5.19
N LEU A 265 -0.91 -7.45 5.32
CA LEU A 265 -1.88 -7.31 4.24
C LEU A 265 -2.10 -5.84 3.87
N ILE A 266 -1.82 -4.89 4.78
CA ILE A 266 -1.87 -3.46 4.48
C ILE A 266 -0.94 -3.13 3.30
N VAL A 267 0.30 -3.62 3.35
CA VAL A 267 1.30 -3.41 2.29
C VAL A 267 0.79 -3.96 0.96
N LEU A 268 0.24 -5.18 0.98
CA LEU A 268 -0.35 -5.82 -0.21
C LEU A 268 -1.58 -5.08 -0.76
N PHE A 269 -2.35 -4.37 0.06
CA PHE A 269 -3.55 -3.67 -0.40
C PHE A 269 -3.27 -2.23 -0.89
N ILE A 270 -2.13 -1.63 -0.56
CA ILE A 270 -1.78 -0.25 -0.98
C ILE A 270 -1.89 -0.05 -2.50
N PRO A 271 -1.33 -0.91 -3.38
CA PRO A 271 -1.39 -0.71 -4.82
C PRO A 271 -2.82 -0.78 -5.39
N PHE A 272 -3.66 -1.64 -4.81
CA PHE A 272 -5.08 -1.74 -5.16
C PHE A 272 -5.82 -0.45 -4.79
N MET A 273 -5.62 0.04 -3.56
CA MET A 273 -6.26 1.27 -3.10
C MET A 273 -5.83 2.47 -3.95
N CYS A 274 -4.56 2.54 -4.35
CA CYS A 274 -4.07 3.58 -5.27
C CYS A 274 -4.76 3.51 -6.65
N THR A 275 -4.90 2.30 -7.21
CA THR A 275 -5.54 2.10 -8.52
C THR A 275 -7.04 2.42 -8.49
N ILE A 276 -7.76 1.94 -7.47
CA ILE A 276 -9.22 2.12 -7.33
C ILE A 276 -9.55 3.59 -7.09
N SER A 277 -8.77 4.26 -6.24
CA SER A 277 -9.02 5.65 -5.85
C SER A 277 -8.64 6.66 -6.93
N SER A 278 -7.83 6.26 -7.91
CA SER A 278 -7.40 7.13 -9.00
C SER A 278 -8.20 6.85 -10.29
N PRO A 279 -9.28 7.60 -10.60
CA PRO A 279 -10.09 7.41 -11.80
C PRO A 279 -9.30 7.39 -13.10
N GLU A 280 -8.22 8.16 -13.22
CA GLU A 280 -7.36 8.20 -14.40
C GLU A 280 -6.58 6.89 -14.55
N LEU A 281 -6.00 6.35 -13.46
CA LEU A 281 -5.35 5.04 -13.47
C LEU A 281 -6.37 3.94 -13.75
N ARG A 282 -7.52 3.98 -13.08
CA ARG A 282 -8.63 3.05 -13.31
C ARG A 282 -9.11 3.06 -14.76
N ARG A 283 -9.23 4.23 -15.40
CA ARG A 283 -9.59 4.35 -16.82
C ARG A 283 -8.52 3.77 -17.73
N LYS A 284 -7.24 4.01 -17.44
CA LYS A 284 -6.13 3.42 -18.21
C LYS A 284 -6.12 1.89 -18.08
N PHE A 285 -6.29 1.37 -16.87
CA PHE A 285 -6.41 -0.07 -16.61
C PHE A 285 -7.63 -0.70 -17.33
N GLN A 286 -8.79 -0.04 -17.27
CA GLN A 286 -9.99 -0.46 -17.99
C GLN A 286 -9.80 -0.44 -19.51
N LYS A 287 -9.03 0.50 -20.05
CA LYS A 287 -8.73 0.54 -21.48
C LYS A 287 -7.87 -0.66 -21.90
N ILE A 288 -6.83 -0.99 -21.15
CA ILE A 288 -5.96 -2.16 -21.42
C ILE A 288 -6.78 -3.45 -21.37
N THR A 289 -7.55 -3.66 -20.30
CA THR A 289 -8.37 -4.87 -20.14
C THR A 289 -9.45 -5.01 -21.23
N ARG A 290 -10.08 -3.91 -21.66
CA ARG A 290 -11.02 -3.91 -22.80
C ARG A 290 -10.33 -4.23 -24.13
N THR A 291 -9.13 -3.70 -24.38
CA THR A 291 -8.36 -3.99 -25.60
C THR A 291 -7.95 -5.45 -25.65
N CYS A 292 -7.45 -6.03 -24.54
CA CYS A 292 -7.13 -7.45 -24.46
C CYS A 292 -8.35 -8.34 -24.71
N ARG A 293 -9.53 -7.96 -24.20
CA ARG A 293 -10.80 -8.68 -24.48
C ARG A 293 -11.25 -8.59 -25.94
N ARG A 294 -11.07 -7.44 -26.60
CA ARG A 294 -11.42 -7.29 -28.03
C ARG A 294 -10.49 -8.08 -28.94
N SER A 295 -9.19 -8.09 -28.66
CA SER A 295 -8.22 -8.88 -29.43
C SER A 295 -8.54 -10.37 -29.41
N ARG A 296 -9.00 -10.91 -28.27
CA ARG A 296 -9.45 -12.32 -28.18
C ARG A 296 -10.71 -12.65 -28.99
N ARG A 297 -11.56 -11.67 -29.33
CA ARG A 297 -12.78 -11.92 -30.13
C ARG A 297 -12.56 -11.90 -31.65
N ILE A 298 -11.43 -11.36 -32.11
CA ILE A 298 -11.15 -11.26 -33.56
C ILE A 298 -10.59 -12.57 -34.14
N VAL A 299 -10.21 -13.53 -33.29
CA VAL A 299 -9.88 -14.91 -33.70
C VAL A 299 -11.14 -15.77 -33.70
N ALA A 300 -12.23 -15.28 -34.30
CA ALA A 300 -13.29 -16.17 -34.76
C ALA A 300 -12.78 -16.81 -36.07
N PRO A 301 -12.87 -18.14 -36.25
CA PRO A 301 -12.49 -18.78 -37.50
C PRO A 301 -13.22 -18.07 -38.64
N ALA A 302 -12.48 -17.66 -39.66
CA ALA A 302 -13.07 -17.08 -40.86
C ALA A 302 -14.20 -18.02 -41.32
N PRO A 303 -15.45 -17.54 -41.44
CA PRO A 303 -16.51 -18.38 -41.96
C PRO A 303 -16.05 -18.90 -43.32
N LEU A 304 -16.02 -20.22 -43.46
CA LEU A 304 -15.74 -20.86 -44.74
C LEU A 304 -16.65 -20.20 -45.80
N PRO A 305 -16.15 -19.93 -47.01
CA PRO A 305 -16.95 -19.31 -48.06
C PRO A 305 -18.17 -20.21 -48.32
N VAL A 306 -19.32 -19.77 -47.82
CA VAL A 306 -20.60 -20.36 -48.19
C VAL A 306 -20.85 -19.92 -49.62
N TYR A 307 -20.57 -20.82 -50.56
CA TYR A 307 -20.95 -20.66 -51.96
C TYR A 307 -22.48 -20.55 -52.04
N HIS A 308 -23.00 -19.32 -52.01
CA HIS A 308 -24.39 -19.05 -52.32
C HIS A 308 -24.59 -19.24 -53.83
N LEU A 309 -25.21 -20.35 -54.19
CA LEU A 309 -25.82 -20.55 -55.51
C LEU A 309 -26.79 -19.40 -55.78
N ARG A 310 -26.41 -18.55 -56.73
CA ARG A 310 -27.15 -17.40 -57.23
C ARG A 310 -28.46 -17.92 -57.87
N ARG A 311 -29.57 -17.75 -57.16
CA ARG A 311 -30.91 -18.00 -57.71
C ARG A 311 -31.34 -16.76 -58.46
N ASP A 312 -31.20 -16.79 -59.78
CA ASP A 312 -31.58 -15.70 -60.66
C ASP A 312 -33.08 -15.35 -60.50
N ARG A 313 -33.34 -14.11 -60.09
CA ARG A 313 -34.69 -13.55 -60.04
C ARG A 313 -35.00 -12.91 -61.40
N VAL A 314 -35.90 -13.55 -62.13
CA VAL A 314 -36.51 -13.03 -63.37
C VAL A 314 -37.23 -11.71 -63.06
N VAL A 315 -36.72 -10.62 -63.63
CA VAL A 315 -37.33 -9.29 -63.56
C VAL A 315 -38.46 -9.21 -64.58
N LYS A 316 -39.71 -9.20 -64.11
CA LYS A 316 -40.87 -8.79 -64.93
C LYS A 316 -40.90 -7.26 -64.98
N ARG A 317 -40.70 -6.73 -66.19
CA ARG A 317 -40.83 -5.30 -66.55
C ARG A 317 -42.29 -5.06 -66.91
N THR A 318 -43.04 -4.34 -66.08
CA THR A 318 -44.34 -3.78 -66.46
C THR A 318 -44.21 -2.27 -66.58
N SER A 319 -44.29 -1.82 -67.82
CA SER A 319 -44.53 -0.45 -68.25
C SER A 319 -45.96 -0.03 -67.92
N SER A 320 -46.15 1.14 -67.31
CA SER A 320 -47.40 1.88 -67.45
C SER A 320 -47.11 3.35 -67.66
N ILE A 321 -47.52 3.78 -68.85
CA ILE A 321 -47.70 5.13 -69.35
C ILE A 321 -48.85 5.77 -68.55
N HIS A 322 -48.65 6.98 -68.04
CA HIS A 322 -49.53 8.14 -68.26
C HIS A 322 -48.96 9.41 -67.63
#